data_AF-A0AA49K1D9-F1
#
_entry.id   AF-A0AA49K1D9-F1
#
_cell.length_a   1.000
_cell.length_b   1.000
_cell.length_c   1.000
_cell.angle_alpha   90.00
_cell.angle_beta   90.00
_cell.angle_gamma   90.00
#
_symmetry.space_group_name_H-M   'P 1'
#
loop_
_entity.id
_entity.type
_entity.pdbx_description
1 polymer ?
#
loop_
_entity_poly.entity_id
_entity_poly.type
_entity_poly.pdbx_seq_one_letter_code
_entity_poly.pdbx_strand_id
1 'polypeptide(L)'
;MKKALAFFAIAALLTLGGAWGITALRPEPEIARAVWTSAVIALGVQLLSFVIAKPFVATNPIAGWGLGSLLRMLVLVLYAVVGTKALGLAAGPALMSLVGFLFVTMLVEPLFLKQ
;
A
#
# COMPACT_ATOMS: atom_id res chain seq x y z
N MET A 1 -10.87 -13.45 11.85
CA MET A 1 -10.10 -13.97 10.68
C MET A 1 -10.77 -13.63 9.34
N LYS A 2 -12.07 -13.90 9.13
CA LYS A 2 -12.78 -13.64 7.86
C LYS A 2 -12.67 -12.18 7.34
N LYS A 3 -12.87 -11.17 8.20
CA LYS A 3 -12.76 -9.75 7.82
C LYS A 3 -11.32 -9.31 7.48
N ALA A 4 -10.31 -9.86 8.15
CA ALA A 4 -8.91 -9.60 7.86
C ALA A 4 -8.54 -10.13 6.47
N LEU A 5 -8.94 -11.37 6.17
CA LEU A 5 -8.75 -11.97 4.86
C LEU A 5 -9.49 -11.20 3.77
N ALA A 6 -10.71 -10.74 4.05
CA ALA A 6 -11.48 -9.91 3.12
C ALA A 6 -10.79 -8.56 2.83
N PHE A 7 -10.27 -7.89 3.87
CA PHE A 7 -9.46 -6.68 3.71
C PHE A 7 -8.25 -6.94 2.81
N PHE A 8 -7.47 -8.00 3.11
CA PHE A 8 -6.31 -8.34 2.28
C PHE A 8 -6.67 -8.66 0.84
N ALA A 9 -7.76 -9.41 0.61
CA ALA A 9 -8.21 -9.72 -0.73
C ALA A 9 -8.57 -8.46 -1.51
N ILE A 10 -9.29 -7.52 -0.89
CA ILE A 10 -9.66 -6.25 -1.52
C ILE A 10 -8.44 -5.36 -1.74
N ALA A 11 -7.56 -5.24 -0.75
CA ALA A 11 -6.34 -4.45 -0.85
C ALA A 11 -5.41 -4.99 -1.95
N ALA A 12 -5.31 -6.31 -2.07
CA ALA A 12 -4.58 -6.97 -3.15
C ALA A 12 -5.24 -6.77 -4.51
N LEU A 13 -6.57 -6.89 -4.60
CA LEU A 13 -7.30 -6.63 -5.84
C LEU A 13 -7.09 -5.19 -6.33
N LEU A 14 -7.20 -4.20 -5.43
CA LEU A 14 -7.01 -2.80 -5.76
C LEU A 14 -5.56 -2.49 -6.19
N THR A 15 -4.59 -3.08 -5.49
CA THR A 15 -3.17 -2.84 -5.75
C THR A 15 -2.72 -3.54 -7.03
N LEU A 16 -3.00 -4.84 -7.18
CA LEU A 16 -2.60 -5.63 -8.35
C LEU A 16 -3.41 -5.26 -9.59
N GLY A 17 -4.72 -5.03 -9.43
CA GLY A 17 -5.58 -4.54 -10.51
C GLY A 17 -5.19 -3.14 -10.96
N GLY A 18 -4.86 -2.25 -10.02
CA GLY A 18 -4.32 -0.92 -10.32
C GLY A 18 -2.98 -0.99 -11.05
N ALA A 19 -2.05 -1.83 -10.58
CA ALA A 19 -0.77 -2.05 -11.25
C ALA A 19 -0.95 -2.57 -12.67
N TRP A 20 -1.77 -3.62 -12.84
CA TRP A 20 -2.12 -4.16 -14.14
C TRP A 20 -2.71 -3.08 -15.06
N GLY A 21 -3.71 -2.32 -14.59
CA GLY A 21 -4.36 -1.26 -15.38
C GLY A 21 -3.38 -0.16 -15.81
N ILE A 22 -2.50 0.29 -14.92
CA ILE A 22 -1.46 1.27 -15.26
C ILE A 22 -0.53 0.70 -16.35
N THR A 23 -0.04 -0.53 -16.17
CA THR A 23 0.91 -1.14 -17.11
C THR A 23 0.29 -1.56 -18.44
N ALA A 24 -1.03 -1.81 -18.48
CA ALA A 24 -1.75 -2.04 -19.72
C ALA A 24 -1.86 -0.76 -20.56
N LEU A 25 -2.03 0.40 -19.91
CA LEU A 25 -2.08 1.72 -20.56
C LEU A 25 -0.70 2.29 -20.86
N ARG A 26 0.31 1.90 -20.07
CA ARG A 26 1.70 2.34 -20.14
C ARG A 26 2.63 1.11 -20.16
N PRO A 27 2.78 0.46 -21.32
CA PRO A 27 3.52 -0.80 -21.45
C PRO A 27 5.04 -0.64 -21.45
N GLU A 28 5.57 0.57 -21.23
CA GLU A 28 7.00 0.82 -21.18
C GLU A 28 7.66 0.02 -20.04
N PRO A 29 8.73 -0.76 -20.29
CA PRO A 29 9.33 -1.66 -19.30
C PRO A 29 9.79 -0.96 -18.02
N GLU A 30 10.30 0.27 -18.14
CA GLU A 30 10.75 1.09 -17.01
C GLU A 30 9.58 1.47 -16.10
N ILE A 31 8.44 1.85 -16.69
CA ILE A 31 7.20 2.16 -15.96
C ILE A 31 6.66 0.90 -15.31
N ALA A 32 6.59 -0.21 -16.05
CA ALA A 32 6.10 -1.47 -15.53
C ALA A 32 6.90 -1.93 -14.31
N ARG A 33 8.23 -1.89 -14.38
CA ARG A 33 9.10 -2.27 -13.26
C ARG A 33 8.85 -1.37 -12.04
N ALA A 34 8.73 -0.06 -12.23
CA ALA A 34 8.46 0.88 -11.16
C ALA A 34 7.09 0.63 -10.49
N VAL A 35 6.03 0.47 -11.30
CA VAL A 35 4.66 0.25 -10.82
C VAL A 35 4.53 -1.08 -10.06
N TRP A 36 5.03 -2.18 -10.62
CA TRP A 36 4.96 -3.50 -9.99
C TRP A 36 5.80 -3.58 -8.71
N THR A 37 6.97 -2.94 -8.69
CA THR A 37 7.78 -2.86 -7.45
C THR A 37 7.03 -2.11 -6.35
N SER A 38 6.41 -0.98 -6.70
CA SER A 38 5.57 -0.22 -5.77
C SER A 38 4.35 -1.00 -5.30
N ALA A 39 3.74 -1.82 -6.15
CA ALA A 39 2.62 -2.70 -5.79
C ALA A 39 3.03 -3.74 -4.74
N VAL A 40 4.17 -4.41 -4.93
CA VAL A 40 4.70 -5.39 -3.97
C VAL A 40 4.98 -4.74 -2.61
N ILE A 41 5.61 -3.57 -2.62
CA ILE A 41 5.89 -2.81 -1.38
C ILE A 41 4.57 -2.44 -0.69
N ALA A 42 3.59 -1.92 -1.43
CA ALA A 42 2.29 -1.54 -0.87
C ALA A 42 1.58 -2.73 -0.20
N LEU A 43 1.58 -3.91 -0.81
CA LEU A 43 1.03 -5.13 -0.22
C LEU A 43 1.72 -5.49 1.11
N GLY A 44 3.05 -5.39 1.15
CA GLY A 44 3.81 -5.60 2.38
C GLY A 44 3.42 -4.61 3.48
N VAL A 45 3.25 -3.34 3.14
CA VAL A 45 2.82 -2.30 4.08
C VAL A 45 1.40 -2.53 4.58
N GLN A 46 0.48 -2.99 3.72
CA GLN A 46 -0.89 -3.32 4.13
C GLN A 46 -0.90 -4.47 5.14
N LEU A 47 -0.05 -5.48 4.93
CA LEU A 47 0.13 -6.61 5.86
C LEU A 47 0.61 -6.13 7.23
N LEU A 48 1.65 -5.32 7.24
CA LEU A 48 2.21 -4.77 8.48
C LEU A 48 1.25 -3.80 9.18
N SER A 49 0.56 -2.93 8.43
CA SER A 49 -0.42 -1.97 8.97
C SER A 49 -1.53 -2.69 9.71
N PHE A 50 -2.05 -3.77 9.13
CA PHE A 50 -3.08 -4.58 9.79
C PHE A 50 -2.57 -5.26 11.07
N VAL A 51 -1.34 -5.81 11.05
CA VAL A 51 -0.72 -6.42 12.23
C VAL A 51 -0.57 -5.39 13.35
N ILE A 52 -0.17 -4.16 13.02
CA ILE A 52 -0.05 -3.05 13.96
C ILE A 52 -1.42 -2.61 14.49
N ALA A 53 -2.45 -2.56 13.64
CA ALA A 53 -3.78 -2.11 14.03
C ALA A 53 -4.55 -3.14 14.88
N LYS A 54 -4.28 -4.45 14.69
CA LYS A 54 -5.00 -5.57 15.32
C LYS A 54 -5.18 -5.46 16.85
N PRO A 55 -4.18 -5.05 17.65
CA PRO A 55 -4.34 -4.93 19.11
C PRO A 55 -5.29 -3.80 19.53
N PHE A 56 -5.49 -2.79 18.68
CA PHE A 56 -6.24 -1.57 19.01
C PHE A 56 -7.70 -1.63 18.58
N VAL A 57 -8.10 -2.67 17.84
CA VAL A 57 -9.43 -2.72 17.20
C VAL A 57 -10.59 -2.67 18.20
N ALA A 58 -10.43 -3.27 19.38
CA ALA A 58 -11.49 -3.30 20.39
C ALA A 58 -11.53 -2.06 21.30
N THR A 59 -10.41 -1.35 21.45
CA THR A 59 -10.24 -0.28 22.45
C THR A 59 -10.18 1.10 21.81
N ASN A 60 -9.40 1.24 20.74
CA ASN A 60 -9.24 2.50 20.02
C ASN A 60 -8.86 2.24 18.55
N PRO A 61 -9.84 1.92 17.69
CA PRO A 61 -9.60 1.65 16.27
C PRO A 61 -8.89 2.78 15.53
N ILE A 62 -9.14 4.03 15.95
CA ILE A 62 -8.54 5.23 15.38
C ILE A 62 -7.04 5.27 15.64
N ALA A 63 -6.59 4.88 16.84
CA ALA A 63 -5.16 4.79 17.15
C ALA A 63 -4.45 3.74 16.28
N GLY A 64 -5.06 2.56 16.11
CA GLY A 64 -4.52 1.51 15.24
C GLY A 64 -4.40 1.96 13.78
N TRP A 65 -5.45 2.59 13.25
CA TRP A 65 -5.46 3.17 11.91
C TRP A 65 -4.43 4.32 11.75
N GLY A 66 -4.30 5.17 12.77
CA GLY A 66 -3.30 6.24 12.82
C GLY A 66 -1.86 5.70 12.78
N LEU A 67 -1.56 4.64 13.53
CA LEU A 67 -0.25 3.97 13.48
C LEU A 67 0.04 3.36 12.10
N GLY A 68 -0.96 2.73 11.48
CA GLY A 68 -0.85 2.25 10.10
C GLY A 68 -0.59 3.40 9.12
N SER A 69 -1.18 4.58 9.35
CA SER A 69 -0.95 5.78 8.53
C SER A 69 0.48 6.31 8.66
N LEU A 70 1.04 6.30 9.88
CA LEU A 70 2.43 6.66 10.12
C LEU A 70 3.40 5.69 9.44
N LEU A 71 3.12 4.38 9.47
CA LEU A 71 3.91 3.38 8.75
C LEU A 71 3.92 3.67 7.24
N ARG A 72 2.76 3.96 6.65
CA ARG A 72 2.65 4.30 5.21
C ARG A 72 3.48 5.53 4.86
N MET A 73 3.40 6.58 5.68
CA MET A 73 4.18 7.80 5.48
C MET A 73 5.68 7.52 5.57
N LEU A 74 6.11 6.76 6.58
CA LEU A 74 7.51 6.37 6.75
C LEU A 74 8.01 5.61 5.52
N VAL A 75 7.27 4.60 5.05
CA VAL A 75 7.66 3.82 3.87
C VAL A 75 7.71 4.68 2.61
N LEU A 76 6.76 5.59 2.43
CA LEU A 76 6.78 6.52 1.30
C LEU A 76 8.03 7.40 1.31
N VAL A 77 8.39 7.97 2.47
CA VAL A 77 9.59 8.79 2.62
C VAL A 77 10.86 7.98 2.34
N LEU A 78 10.97 6.78 2.93
CA LEU A 78 12.13 5.90 2.70
C LEU A 78 12.24 5.49 1.24
N TYR A 79 11.11 5.21 0.58
CA TYR A 79 11.09 4.84 -0.83
C TYR A 79 11.47 6.03 -1.73
N ALA A 80 11.02 7.24 -1.41
CA ALA A 80 11.37 8.46 -2.15
C ALA A 80 12.84 8.84 -2.01
N VAL A 81 13.37 8.82 -0.78
CA VAL A 81 14.75 9.27 -0.51
C VAL A 81 15.78 8.23 -0.94
N VAL A 82 15.49 6.95 -0.67
CA VAL A 82 16.47 5.86 -0.83
C VAL A 82 16.00 4.82 -1.84
N GLY A 83 14.78 4.31 -1.71
CA GLY A 83 14.30 3.15 -2.46
C GLY A 83 14.33 3.30 -3.98
N THR A 84 13.82 4.42 -4.52
CA THR A 84 13.80 4.66 -5.97
C THR A 84 15.20 4.68 -6.58
N LYS A 85 16.16 5.33 -5.92
CA LYS A 85 17.56 5.40 -6.35
C LYS A 85 18.27 4.05 -6.20
N ALA A 86 18.14 3.42 -5.04
CA ALA A 86 18.77 2.14 -4.75
C ALA A 86 18.32 1.01 -5.70
N LEU A 87 17.08 1.07 -6.18
CA LEU A 87 16.51 0.09 -7.10
C LEU A 87 16.62 0.49 -8.58
N GLY A 88 17.11 1.70 -8.88
CA GLY A 88 17.21 2.24 -10.25
C GLY A 88 15.85 2.34 -10.94
N LEU A 89 14.85 2.89 -10.25
CA LEU A 89 13.48 3.03 -10.74
C LEU A 89 13.19 4.44 -11.23
N ALA A 90 12.31 4.57 -12.24
CA ALA A 90 11.72 5.85 -12.61
C ALA A 90 10.94 6.43 -11.43
N ALA A 91 11.46 7.53 -10.85
CA ALA A 91 10.94 8.09 -9.61
C ALA A 91 9.46 8.51 -9.73
N GLY A 92 9.08 9.15 -10.83
CA GLY A 92 7.70 9.60 -11.06
C GLY A 92 6.68 8.44 -10.98
N PRO A 93 6.76 7.44 -11.88
CA PRO A 93 5.91 6.25 -11.82
C PRO A 93 5.96 5.52 -10.48
N ALA A 94 7.16 5.30 -9.93
CA ALA A 94 7.34 4.58 -8.68
C ALA A 94 6.59 5.24 -7.51
N LEU A 95 6.78 6.56 -7.33
CA LEU A 95 6.18 7.31 -6.23
C LEU A 95 4.68 7.49 -6.40
N MET A 96 4.22 7.83 -7.60
CA MET A 96 2.80 8.02 -7.87
C MET A 96 2.02 6.72 -7.66
N SER A 97 2.55 5.59 -8.12
CA SER A 97 1.93 4.30 -7.88
C SER A 97 1.94 3.92 -6.40
N LEU A 98 3.06 4.09 -5.70
CA LEU A 98 3.13 3.73 -4.28
C LEU A 98 2.15 4.58 -3.45
N VAL A 99 2.15 5.90 -3.61
CA VAL A 99 1.19 6.80 -2.95
C VAL A 99 -0.24 6.36 -3.25
N GLY A 100 -0.57 6.11 -4.52
CA GLY A 100 -1.91 5.72 -4.93
C GLY A 100 -2.36 4.44 -4.23
N PHE A 101 -1.54 3.40 -4.25
CA PHE A 101 -1.87 2.11 -3.63
C PHE A 101 -1.97 2.20 -2.11
N LEU A 102 -1.02 2.88 -1.45
CA LEU A 102 -1.07 3.06 0.01
C LEU A 102 -2.30 3.85 0.44
N PHE A 103 -2.64 4.91 -0.29
CA PHE A 103 -3.78 5.78 0.03
C PHE A 103 -5.12 5.07 -0.20
N VAL A 104 -5.32 4.46 -1.37
CA VAL A 104 -6.57 3.76 -1.68
C VAL A 104 -6.84 2.64 -0.68
N THR A 105 -5.82 1.86 -0.31
CA THR A 105 -5.99 0.77 0.66
C THR A 105 -6.16 1.27 2.10
N MET A 106 -5.58 2.42 2.45
CA MET A 106 -5.83 3.10 3.73
C MET A 106 -7.27 3.58 3.89
N LEU A 107 -7.92 4.05 2.81
CA LEU A 107 -9.33 4.46 2.84
C LEU A 107 -10.28 3.28 3.06
N VAL A 108 -9.90 2.10 2.58
CA VAL A 108 -10.70 0.87 2.73
C VAL A 108 -10.54 0.27 4.13
N GLU A 109 -9.39 0.45 4.77
CA GLU A 109 -9.05 -0.17 6.06
C GLU A 109 -10.09 0.08 7.20
N PRO A 110 -10.60 1.32 7.44
CA PRO A 110 -11.61 1.58 8.47
C PRO A 110 -12.89 0.77 8.32
N LEU A 111 -13.28 0.40 7.09
CA LEU A 111 -14.48 -0.40 6.82
C LEU A 111 -14.37 -1.82 7.42
N PHE A 112 -13.14 -2.30 7.63
CA PHE A 112 -12.85 -3.61 8.20
C PHE A 112 -12.41 -3.54 9.67
N LEU A 113 -12.11 -2.34 10.18
CA LEU A 113 -11.73 -2.09 11.58
C LEU A 113 -12.91 -1.78 12.50
N LYS A 114 -14.07 -1.31 12.01
CA LYS A 114 -15.27 -1.18 12.84
C LYS A 114 -15.74 -2.56 13.33
N GLN A 115 -15.53 -2.80 14.62
CA GLN A 115 -16.08 -3.89 15.41
C GLN A 115 -17.27 -3.39 16.20
#